data_AF-A0ABD5CD48-F1
#
_entry.id   AF-A0ABD5CD48-F1
#
_cell.length_a   1.000
_cell.length_b   1.000
_cell.length_c   1.000
_cell.angle_alpha   90.00
_cell.angle_beta   90.00
_cell.angle_gamma   90.00
#
_symmetry.space_group_name_H-M   'P 1'
#
loop_
_entity.id
_entity.type
_entity.pdbx_description
1 polymer ?
#
loop_
_entity_poly.entity_id
_entity_poly.type
_entity_poly.pdbx_seq_one_letter_code
_entity_poly.pdbx_strand_id
1 'polypeptide(L)'
;MNRGEFLQGDVAAFVTWLCKRLPTLEVRLRFARSKFVPDGIDAVAIGIEQVLGHYSWSVSWTDRRSGSRVVSDDWASTRSSLNRLSVWLRESVASGDEAAAGQAAREVLCWGGVRGAIPFIDAKVRDELLCVYLRGLAPLFSLEGDQHLDALNADNVHRFDAGMTKIHSLLDTSGSPIYDSRVGAALALLHEMFRHETEHEGVKHGPLAFPSGRARGQQIRDPGDLGLAPAPQFYKPHVPRYEWARWQLRAGWIIREVLQRTTLFESESADGAIGNMAARCHAFEASLFMIGYDLRSLTGGAETAIAADAMRAGRRARRRGNWVPTGHSFSSVLAAYLEYRQTSPADIGRNGLRQWLQQPAQTERYAAFNKSFSSYCYPFREPEFNLFDRSLKELESISHGGQSGLIAANYGEPQFIAGDEREQVCLVCAGLAGYCGLLESSETANRRLVRKELAGTAKSAATLLSVGRDVGRHFGLLDSKNLPTDWFYRFFADGFDYFRDRLGVDGAGYDTDPR
;
A
#
# COMPACT_ATOMS: atom_id res chain seq x y z
N MET A 1 -22.68 12.67 11.01
CA MET A 1 -23.37 12.17 9.82
C MET A 1 -23.47 10.66 9.92
N ASN A 2 -24.67 10.13 10.06
CA ASN A 2 -24.93 8.67 10.06
C ASN A 2 -25.22 8.16 8.64
N ARG A 3 -25.48 6.85 8.49
CA ARG A 3 -25.78 6.23 7.18
C ARG A 3 -26.95 6.89 6.46
N GLY A 4 -28.06 7.13 7.16
CA GLY A 4 -29.28 7.67 6.58
C GLY A 4 -29.09 9.08 6.03
N GLU A 5 -28.35 9.92 6.74
CA GLU A 5 -27.96 11.27 6.32
C GLU A 5 -26.97 11.25 5.15
N PHE A 6 -26.00 10.33 5.18
CA PHE A 6 -24.98 10.21 4.13
C PHE A 6 -25.57 9.79 2.78
N LEU A 7 -26.55 8.90 2.77
CA LEU A 7 -27.16 8.35 1.55
C LEU A 7 -28.23 9.28 0.91
N GLN A 8 -28.26 10.56 1.27
CA GLN A 8 -29.16 11.56 0.67
C GLN A 8 -28.46 12.38 -0.44
N GLY A 9 -29.23 13.21 -1.16
CA GLY A 9 -28.72 14.18 -2.13
C GLY A 9 -27.91 13.52 -3.25
N ASP A 10 -26.73 14.05 -3.54
CA ASP A 10 -25.84 13.57 -4.61
C ASP A 10 -25.44 12.11 -4.45
N VAL A 11 -25.33 11.61 -3.21
CA VAL A 11 -25.01 10.19 -2.96
C VAL A 11 -26.17 9.30 -3.39
N ALA A 12 -27.41 9.70 -3.13
CA ALA A 12 -28.60 8.96 -3.59
C ALA A 12 -28.67 8.91 -5.12
N ALA A 13 -28.36 10.03 -5.79
CA ALA A 13 -28.31 10.12 -7.24
C ALA A 13 -27.20 9.22 -7.82
N PHE A 14 -26.01 9.25 -7.20
CA PHE A 14 -24.89 8.39 -7.59
C PHE A 14 -25.21 6.90 -7.41
N VAL A 15 -25.80 6.49 -6.28
CA VAL A 15 -26.28 5.12 -6.07
C VAL A 15 -27.28 4.70 -7.15
N THR A 16 -28.24 5.57 -7.46
CA THR A 16 -29.24 5.31 -8.51
C THR A 16 -28.59 5.15 -9.88
N TRP A 17 -27.59 5.96 -10.19
CA TRP A 17 -26.79 5.83 -11.41
C TRP A 17 -26.00 4.51 -11.43
N LEU A 18 -25.33 4.15 -10.33
CA LEU A 18 -24.60 2.88 -10.21
C LEU A 18 -25.53 1.67 -10.45
N CYS A 19 -26.73 1.66 -9.88
CA CYS A 19 -27.71 0.58 -10.08
C CYS A 19 -28.04 0.36 -11.57
N LYS A 20 -28.06 1.43 -12.37
CA LYS A 20 -28.32 1.36 -13.81
C LYS A 20 -27.06 1.07 -14.63
N ARG A 21 -25.93 1.66 -14.25
CA ARG A 21 -24.70 1.61 -15.02
C ARG A 21 -23.95 0.30 -14.84
N LEU A 22 -23.81 -0.18 -13.61
CA LEU A 22 -22.96 -1.32 -13.29
C LEU A 22 -23.35 -2.63 -14.00
N PRO A 23 -24.64 -2.97 -14.22
CA PRO A 23 -25.01 -4.17 -14.97
C PRO A 23 -24.60 -4.15 -16.45
N THR A 24 -24.38 -2.95 -17.01
CA THR A 24 -24.10 -2.75 -18.45
C THR A 24 -22.73 -2.12 -18.71
N LEU A 25 -21.92 -1.97 -17.66
CA LEU A 25 -20.61 -1.33 -17.74
C LEU A 25 -19.64 -2.21 -18.55
N GLU A 26 -19.15 -1.70 -19.67
CA GLU A 26 -18.06 -2.35 -20.40
C GLU A 26 -16.74 -2.11 -19.68
N VAL A 27 -16.02 -3.19 -19.35
CA VAL A 27 -14.74 -3.15 -18.65
C VAL A 27 -13.70 -3.91 -19.46
N ARG A 28 -12.63 -3.24 -19.88
CA ARG A 28 -11.50 -3.85 -20.58
C ARG A 28 -10.31 -4.06 -19.65
N LEU A 29 -10.19 -5.25 -19.10
CA LEU A 29 -9.08 -5.62 -18.23
C LEU A 29 -7.84 -5.93 -19.08
N ARG A 30 -6.74 -5.18 -18.86
CA ARG A 30 -5.47 -5.40 -19.56
C ARG A 30 -4.27 -5.34 -18.63
N PHE A 31 -3.89 -6.48 -18.07
CA PHE A 31 -2.81 -6.58 -17.09
C PHE A 31 -1.65 -7.38 -17.66
N ALA A 32 -0.44 -6.84 -17.52
CA ALA A 32 0.76 -7.59 -17.84
C ALA A 32 0.97 -8.75 -16.85
N ARG A 33 1.68 -9.79 -17.28
CA ARG A 33 2.16 -10.84 -16.38
C ARG A 33 2.93 -10.23 -15.22
N SER A 34 2.66 -10.72 -14.03
CA SER A 34 3.38 -10.35 -12.80
C SER A 34 3.25 -11.47 -11.77
N LYS A 35 4.02 -11.40 -10.68
CA LYS A 35 3.87 -12.38 -9.58
C LYS A 35 2.46 -12.46 -8.99
N PHE A 36 1.67 -11.39 -9.08
CA PHE A 36 0.29 -11.36 -8.60
C PHE A 36 -0.73 -11.69 -9.69
N VAL A 37 -0.36 -11.56 -10.96
CA VAL A 37 -1.24 -11.89 -12.10
C VAL A 37 -0.42 -12.78 -13.03
N PRO A 38 -0.20 -14.06 -12.68
CA PRO A 38 0.83 -14.90 -13.31
C PRO A 38 0.64 -15.09 -14.81
N ASP A 39 -0.61 -15.05 -15.29
CA ASP A 39 -0.94 -15.21 -16.70
C ASP A 39 -1.21 -13.90 -17.45
N GLY A 40 -1.18 -12.77 -16.73
CA GLY A 40 -1.73 -11.52 -17.25
C GLY A 40 -3.23 -11.63 -17.52
N ILE A 41 -3.83 -10.54 -18.00
CA ILE A 41 -5.24 -10.50 -18.41
C ILE A 41 -5.34 -9.63 -19.66
N ASP A 42 -6.06 -10.06 -20.69
CA ASP A 42 -6.56 -9.22 -21.78
C ASP A 42 -7.98 -9.69 -22.10
N ALA A 43 -8.98 -9.07 -21.46
CA ALA A 43 -10.37 -9.49 -21.50
C ALA A 43 -11.33 -8.30 -21.51
N VAL A 44 -12.51 -8.49 -22.08
CA VAL A 44 -13.63 -7.55 -22.02
C VAL A 44 -14.77 -8.21 -21.26
N ALA A 45 -15.24 -7.54 -20.20
CA ALA A 45 -16.36 -7.95 -19.39
C ALA A 45 -17.52 -6.95 -19.59
N ILE A 46 -18.75 -7.47 -19.69
CA ILE A 46 -19.96 -6.64 -19.74
C ILE A 46 -20.69 -6.78 -18.41
N GLY A 47 -20.78 -5.65 -17.72
CA GLY A 47 -21.28 -5.57 -16.35
C GLY A 47 -20.22 -5.88 -15.30
N ILE A 48 -20.37 -5.29 -14.12
CA ILE A 48 -19.41 -5.45 -13.02
C ILE A 48 -19.28 -6.89 -12.54
N GLU A 49 -20.34 -7.71 -12.65
CA GLU A 49 -20.29 -9.12 -12.23
C GLU A 49 -19.35 -9.97 -13.06
N GLN A 50 -19.28 -9.74 -14.38
CA GLN A 50 -18.39 -10.49 -15.26
C GLN A 50 -16.91 -10.19 -14.98
N VAL A 51 -16.60 -9.02 -14.40
CA VAL A 51 -15.24 -8.68 -13.95
C VAL A 51 -14.75 -9.69 -12.90
N LEU A 52 -15.64 -10.13 -12.00
CA LEU A 52 -15.30 -11.10 -10.95
C LEU A 52 -14.83 -12.44 -11.51
N GLY A 53 -15.39 -12.87 -12.65
CA GLY A 53 -14.96 -14.08 -13.36
C GLY A 53 -13.53 -14.01 -13.89
N HIS A 54 -12.96 -12.82 -13.97
CA HIS A 54 -11.56 -12.58 -14.36
C HIS A 54 -10.66 -12.25 -13.17
N TYR A 55 -11.15 -12.33 -11.92
CA TYR A 55 -10.34 -12.03 -10.74
C TYR A 55 -9.06 -12.88 -10.74
N SER A 56 -7.90 -12.21 -10.67
CA SER A 56 -6.60 -12.86 -10.55
C SER A 56 -5.70 -12.06 -9.62
N TRP A 57 -5.35 -12.68 -8.49
CA TRP A 57 -4.41 -12.13 -7.52
C TRP A 57 -3.69 -13.24 -6.76
N SER A 58 -2.58 -13.72 -7.31
CA SER A 58 -1.77 -14.79 -6.74
C SER A 58 -1.01 -14.35 -5.50
N VAL A 59 -1.40 -14.89 -4.35
CA VAL A 59 -0.79 -14.65 -3.05
C VAL A 59 -0.84 -15.91 -2.20
N SER A 60 0.03 -15.99 -1.19
CA SER A 60 -0.01 -17.07 -0.22
C SER A 60 0.31 -16.60 1.18
N TRP A 61 -0.28 -17.24 2.18
CA TRP A 61 -0.02 -17.01 3.59
C TRP A 61 0.10 -18.35 4.32
N THR A 62 0.54 -18.33 5.58
CA THR A 62 0.74 -19.56 6.37
C THR A 62 -0.30 -19.64 7.48
N ASP A 63 -1.15 -20.66 7.45
CA ASP A 63 -2.04 -20.92 8.57
C ASP A 63 -1.26 -21.62 9.68
N ARG A 64 -0.76 -20.82 10.63
CA ARG A 64 0.06 -21.29 11.76
C ARG A 64 -0.64 -22.31 12.65
N ARG A 65 -1.98 -22.35 12.64
CA ARG A 65 -2.76 -23.34 13.40
C ARG A 65 -2.66 -24.74 12.79
N SER A 66 -2.51 -24.81 11.47
CA SER A 66 -2.40 -26.08 10.72
C SER A 66 -1.01 -26.33 10.14
N GLY A 67 -0.11 -25.36 10.19
CA GLY A 67 1.19 -25.36 9.50
C GLY A 67 1.09 -25.32 7.97
N SER A 68 -0.12 -25.16 7.42
CA SER A 68 -0.36 -25.28 5.98
C SER A 68 -0.20 -23.96 5.25
N ARG A 69 0.47 -23.99 4.10
CA ARG A 69 0.49 -22.86 3.16
C ARG A 69 -0.86 -22.78 2.44
N VAL A 70 -1.47 -21.61 2.46
CA VAL A 70 -2.74 -21.33 1.78
C VAL A 70 -2.45 -20.44 0.58
N VAL A 71 -2.92 -20.81 -0.60
CA VAL A 71 -2.72 -20.07 -1.84
C VAL A 71 -4.07 -19.54 -2.32
N SER A 72 -4.08 -18.32 -2.84
CA SER A 72 -5.21 -17.68 -3.51
C SER A 72 -4.74 -17.19 -4.85
N ASP A 73 -5.43 -17.56 -5.93
CA ASP A 73 -5.08 -17.16 -7.31
C ASP A 73 -6.29 -16.57 -8.05
N ASP A 74 -7.47 -17.13 -7.81
CA ASP A 74 -8.76 -16.73 -8.38
C ASP A 74 -9.75 -16.25 -7.31
N TRP A 75 -10.96 -15.85 -7.70
CA TRP A 75 -11.97 -15.38 -6.75
C TRP A 75 -12.37 -16.46 -5.72
N ALA A 76 -12.58 -17.70 -6.16
CA ALA A 76 -13.05 -18.77 -5.27
C ALA A 76 -12.03 -19.09 -4.17
N SER A 77 -10.75 -19.25 -4.53
CA SER A 77 -9.65 -19.46 -3.59
C SER A 77 -9.38 -18.22 -2.72
N THR A 78 -9.54 -17.01 -3.28
CA THR A 78 -9.46 -15.75 -2.52
C THR A 78 -10.55 -15.66 -1.46
N ARG A 79 -11.81 -15.91 -1.82
CA ARG A 79 -12.95 -15.92 -0.91
C ARG A 79 -12.76 -16.92 0.22
N SER A 80 -12.32 -18.14 -0.09
CA SER A 80 -12.00 -19.18 0.89
C SER A 80 -10.89 -18.75 1.85
N SER A 81 -9.82 -18.18 1.32
CA SER A 81 -8.68 -17.66 2.08
C SER A 81 -9.08 -16.53 3.04
N LEU A 82 -9.82 -15.55 2.54
CA LEU A 82 -10.35 -14.44 3.33
C LEU A 82 -11.28 -14.94 4.44
N ASN A 83 -12.16 -15.89 4.15
CA ASN A 83 -13.02 -16.48 5.17
C ASN A 83 -12.20 -17.14 6.30
N ARG A 84 -11.16 -17.90 5.96
CA ARG A 84 -10.28 -18.54 6.96
C ARG A 84 -9.55 -17.53 7.84
N LEU A 85 -9.00 -16.48 7.24
CA LEU A 85 -8.33 -15.39 7.96
C LEU A 85 -9.31 -14.62 8.85
N SER A 86 -10.51 -14.35 8.33
CA SER A 86 -11.57 -13.65 9.05
C SER A 86 -12.05 -14.43 10.27
N VAL A 87 -12.29 -15.75 10.13
CA VAL A 87 -12.65 -16.61 11.26
C VAL A 87 -11.55 -16.59 12.32
N TRP A 88 -10.29 -16.78 11.92
CA TRP A 88 -9.16 -16.78 12.86
C TRP A 88 -9.04 -15.45 13.62
N LEU A 89 -9.08 -14.33 12.90
CA LEU A 89 -8.98 -13.00 13.48
C LEU A 89 -10.14 -12.74 14.46
N ARG A 90 -11.39 -13.04 14.05
CA ARG A 90 -12.58 -12.83 14.89
C ARG A 90 -12.53 -13.67 16.17
N GLU A 91 -12.20 -14.95 16.07
CA GLU A 91 -12.08 -15.85 17.23
C GLU A 91 -11.02 -15.35 18.22
N SER A 92 -9.86 -14.94 17.71
CA SER A 92 -8.73 -14.50 18.55
C SER A 92 -9.01 -13.16 19.23
N VAL A 93 -9.65 -12.23 18.52
CA VAL A 93 -10.07 -10.94 19.08
C VAL A 93 -11.19 -11.12 20.11
N ALA A 94 -12.13 -12.04 19.86
CA ALA A 94 -13.22 -12.34 20.78
C ALA A 94 -12.74 -13.02 22.08
N SER A 95 -11.76 -13.92 21.99
CA SER A 95 -11.16 -14.58 23.16
C SER A 95 -10.19 -13.68 23.93
N GLY A 96 -9.75 -12.55 23.35
CA GLY A 96 -8.75 -11.67 23.95
C GLY A 96 -7.32 -12.19 23.85
N ASP A 97 -7.06 -13.17 22.97
CA ASP A 97 -5.73 -13.71 22.73
C ASP A 97 -4.90 -12.77 21.85
N GLU A 98 -4.12 -11.89 22.49
CA GLU A 98 -3.25 -10.89 21.85
C GLU A 98 -2.24 -11.53 20.88
N ALA A 99 -1.66 -12.67 21.26
CA ALA A 99 -0.66 -13.35 20.43
C ALA A 99 -1.30 -13.94 19.17
N ALA A 100 -2.45 -14.62 19.30
CA ALA A 100 -3.17 -15.18 18.17
C ALA A 100 -3.78 -14.10 17.28
N ALA A 101 -4.31 -13.01 17.86
CA ALA A 101 -4.85 -11.88 17.11
C ALA A 101 -3.74 -11.15 16.33
N GLY A 102 -2.57 -10.95 16.94
CA GLY A 102 -1.40 -10.39 16.28
C GLY A 102 -0.90 -11.24 15.11
N GLN A 103 -0.89 -12.57 15.29
CA GLN A 103 -0.53 -13.51 14.22
C GLN A 103 -1.54 -13.49 13.08
N ALA A 104 -2.84 -13.58 13.38
CA ALA A 104 -3.90 -13.50 12.38
C ALA A 104 -3.80 -12.18 11.59
N ALA A 105 -3.63 -11.04 12.29
CA ALA A 105 -3.46 -9.74 11.66
C ALA A 105 -2.23 -9.67 10.74
N ARG A 106 -1.09 -10.27 11.14
CA ARG A 106 0.11 -10.38 10.29
C ARG A 106 -0.13 -11.22 9.04
N GLU A 107 -0.81 -12.36 9.16
CA GLU A 107 -1.11 -13.20 7.99
C GLU A 107 -2.13 -12.52 7.05
N VAL A 108 -3.04 -11.68 7.57
CA VAL A 108 -3.88 -10.78 6.76
C VAL A 108 -3.03 -9.79 5.96
N LEU A 109 -2.02 -9.18 6.59
CA LEU A 109 -1.10 -8.27 5.90
C LEU A 109 -0.28 -9.00 4.83
N CYS A 110 0.21 -10.21 5.15
CA CYS A 110 0.95 -11.08 4.23
C CYS A 110 0.11 -11.45 3.00
N TRP A 111 -1.12 -11.94 3.20
CA TRP A 111 -2.07 -12.17 2.10
C TRP A 111 -2.29 -10.90 1.28
N GLY A 112 -2.40 -9.75 1.94
CA GLY A 112 -2.58 -8.45 1.30
C GLY A 112 -1.34 -7.90 0.58
N GLY A 113 -0.17 -8.55 0.68
CA GLY A 113 1.10 -8.06 0.14
C GLY A 113 1.57 -6.74 0.75
N VAL A 114 1.15 -6.43 1.99
CA VAL A 114 1.43 -5.17 2.69
C VAL A 114 2.11 -5.45 4.03
N ARG A 115 2.82 -4.44 4.54
CA ARG A 115 3.61 -4.58 5.79
C ARG A 115 3.60 -3.34 6.69
N GLY A 116 3.10 -2.20 6.20
CA GLY A 116 3.18 -0.93 6.91
C GLY A 116 2.60 -1.01 8.32
N ALA A 117 1.52 -1.77 8.51
CA ALA A 117 0.85 -1.93 9.80
C ALA A 117 1.50 -2.91 10.77
N ILE A 118 2.51 -3.69 10.36
CA ILE A 118 3.20 -4.65 11.26
C ILE A 118 3.74 -3.99 12.53
N PRO A 119 4.55 -2.90 12.49
CA PRO A 119 5.06 -2.27 13.72
C PRO A 119 3.96 -1.82 14.68
N PHE A 120 2.85 -1.31 14.14
CA PHE A 120 1.72 -0.89 14.96
C PHE A 120 1.04 -2.08 15.63
N ILE A 121 0.83 -3.18 14.90
CA ILE A 121 0.26 -4.41 15.44
C ILE A 121 1.17 -4.97 16.54
N ASP A 122 2.47 -5.10 16.28
CA ASP A 122 3.44 -5.62 17.26
C ASP A 122 3.50 -4.77 18.52
N ALA A 123 3.44 -3.45 18.37
CA ALA A 123 3.40 -2.55 19.51
C ALA A 123 2.16 -2.79 20.36
N LYS A 124 0.98 -2.90 19.72
CA LYS A 124 -0.27 -3.18 20.43
C LYS A 124 -0.29 -4.56 21.10
N VAL A 125 0.25 -5.59 20.46
CA VAL A 125 0.35 -6.94 21.04
C VAL A 125 1.26 -6.93 22.27
N ARG A 126 2.44 -6.31 22.17
CA ARG A 126 3.39 -6.21 23.28
C ARG A 126 2.80 -5.45 24.47
N ASP A 127 1.99 -4.44 24.20
CA ASP A 127 1.33 -3.63 25.22
C ASP A 127 0.00 -4.25 25.70
N GLU A 128 -0.39 -5.44 25.20
CA GLU A 128 -1.64 -6.16 25.49
C GLU A 128 -2.91 -5.33 25.18
N LEU A 129 -2.89 -4.60 24.06
CA LEU A 129 -3.94 -3.65 23.68
C LEU A 129 -4.54 -3.91 22.29
N LEU A 130 -4.09 -4.91 21.52
CA LEU A 130 -4.59 -5.13 20.15
C LEU A 130 -6.05 -5.56 20.16
N CYS A 131 -6.42 -6.55 20.97
CA CYS A 131 -7.77 -7.09 21.01
C CYS A 131 -8.77 -6.05 21.52
N VAL A 132 -8.39 -5.27 22.53
CA VAL A 132 -9.23 -4.16 23.03
C VAL A 132 -9.38 -3.07 21.98
N TYR A 133 -8.30 -2.68 21.30
CA TYR A 133 -8.32 -1.70 20.22
C TYR A 133 -9.25 -2.13 19.07
N LEU A 134 -9.10 -3.37 18.59
CA LEU A 134 -9.91 -3.89 17.50
C LEU A 134 -11.39 -4.03 17.89
N ARG A 135 -11.69 -4.54 19.10
CA ARG A 135 -13.07 -4.62 19.60
C ARG A 135 -13.72 -3.25 19.76
N GLY A 136 -12.97 -2.25 20.22
CA GLY A 136 -13.50 -0.89 20.39
C GLY A 136 -13.89 -0.23 19.08
N LEU A 137 -13.18 -0.53 17.98
CA LEU A 137 -13.47 0.01 16.67
C LEU A 137 -14.47 -0.81 15.86
N ALA A 138 -14.61 -2.12 16.12
CA ALA A 138 -15.46 -3.01 15.31
C ALA A 138 -16.90 -2.51 15.11
N PRO A 139 -17.63 -2.03 16.15
CA PRO A 139 -18.98 -1.49 15.96
C PRO A 139 -19.03 -0.29 15.02
N LEU A 140 -17.95 0.51 14.96
CA LEU A 140 -17.89 1.72 14.14
C LEU A 140 -17.73 1.41 12.65
N PHE A 141 -17.27 0.21 12.28
CA PHE A 141 -17.13 -0.24 10.89
C PHE A 141 -18.32 -1.04 10.37
N SER A 142 -19.29 -1.39 11.24
CA SER A 142 -20.48 -2.13 10.85
C SER A 142 -21.34 -1.33 9.86
N LEU A 143 -21.69 -1.91 8.72
CA LEU A 143 -22.56 -1.32 7.71
C LEU A 143 -24.04 -1.30 8.13
N GLU A 144 -24.39 -2.01 9.20
CA GLU A 144 -25.74 -2.15 9.74
C GLU A 144 -25.94 -1.36 11.05
N GLY A 145 -24.89 -0.74 11.58
CA GLY A 145 -24.98 0.07 12.79
C GLY A 145 -25.59 1.46 12.56
N ASP A 146 -25.86 2.15 13.66
CA ASP A 146 -26.38 3.52 13.74
C ASP A 146 -25.29 4.56 14.01
N GLN A 147 -24.02 4.17 13.91
CA GLN A 147 -22.90 5.03 14.23
C GLN A 147 -22.80 6.25 13.30
N HIS A 148 -22.26 7.32 13.85
CA HIS A 148 -21.92 8.52 13.10
C HIS A 148 -20.46 8.48 12.62
N LEU A 149 -20.19 9.05 11.44
CA LEU A 149 -18.83 9.12 10.88
C LEU A 149 -17.82 9.80 11.80
N ASP A 150 -18.23 10.78 12.60
CA ASP A 150 -17.38 11.49 13.55
C ASP A 150 -16.97 10.65 14.78
N ALA A 151 -17.65 9.52 15.02
CA ALA A 151 -17.22 8.53 16.00
C ALA A 151 -15.87 7.91 15.60
N LEU A 152 -15.52 7.85 14.32
CA LEU A 152 -14.15 7.56 13.87
C LEU A 152 -13.36 8.86 13.86
N ASN A 153 -12.43 9.06 14.79
CA ASN A 153 -11.71 10.33 14.95
C ASN A 153 -10.22 10.10 15.31
N ALA A 154 -9.48 11.19 15.51
CA ALA A 154 -8.06 11.14 15.79
C ALA A 154 -7.72 10.47 17.14
N ASP A 155 -8.67 10.45 18.08
CA ASP A 155 -8.45 9.91 19.42
C ASP A 155 -8.56 8.39 19.47
N ASN A 156 -9.37 7.78 18.59
CA ASN A 156 -9.54 6.32 18.56
C ASN A 156 -8.93 5.63 17.34
N VAL A 157 -8.76 6.32 16.20
CA VAL A 157 -8.09 5.77 15.02
C VAL A 157 -6.59 6.09 15.09
N HIS A 158 -5.88 5.29 15.87
CA HIS A 158 -4.43 5.45 16.06
C HIS A 158 -3.63 5.19 14.77
N ARG A 159 -4.07 4.22 13.95
CA ARG A 159 -3.52 3.90 12.63
C ARG A 159 -4.64 3.57 11.66
N PHE A 160 -4.51 4.04 10.42
CA PHE A 160 -5.30 3.56 9.30
C PHE A 160 -4.53 3.68 7.99
N ASP A 161 -4.49 2.59 7.24
CA ASP A 161 -3.81 2.43 5.96
C ASP A 161 -4.41 1.24 5.20
N ALA A 162 -3.85 0.89 4.03
CA ALA A 162 -4.30 -0.25 3.23
C ALA A 162 -4.17 -1.62 3.93
N GLY A 163 -3.40 -1.73 5.02
CA GLY A 163 -3.32 -2.95 5.83
C GLY A 163 -4.42 -3.00 6.88
N MET A 164 -4.64 -1.90 7.58
CA MET A 164 -5.72 -1.76 8.56
C MET A 164 -7.09 -1.90 7.91
N THR A 165 -7.27 -1.44 6.66
CA THR A 165 -8.55 -1.66 5.94
C THR A 165 -8.90 -3.14 5.79
N LYS A 166 -7.89 -3.99 5.52
CA LYS A 166 -8.04 -5.45 5.44
C LYS A 166 -8.41 -6.05 6.79
N ILE A 167 -7.71 -5.64 7.85
CA ILE A 167 -7.96 -6.14 9.21
C ILE A 167 -9.38 -5.79 9.65
N HIS A 168 -9.81 -4.54 9.48
CA HIS A 168 -11.16 -4.12 9.86
C HIS A 168 -12.24 -4.72 8.97
N SER A 169 -11.98 -4.88 7.67
CA SER A 169 -12.89 -5.56 6.75
C SER A 169 -13.11 -7.04 7.14
N LEU A 170 -12.04 -7.76 7.50
CA LEU A 170 -12.12 -9.16 7.92
C LEU A 170 -12.64 -9.35 9.34
N LEU A 171 -12.58 -8.34 10.18
CA LEU A 171 -13.19 -8.35 11.52
C LEU A 171 -14.70 -8.11 11.45
N ASP A 172 -15.14 -7.28 10.49
CA ASP A 172 -16.55 -6.99 10.25
C ASP A 172 -17.29 -8.19 9.63
N THR A 173 -18.57 -8.30 9.94
CA THR A 173 -19.47 -9.35 9.43
C THR A 173 -20.59 -8.80 8.55
N SER A 174 -20.66 -7.49 8.35
CA SER A 174 -21.74 -6.80 7.64
C SER A 174 -21.39 -6.48 6.18
N GLY A 175 -20.14 -6.72 5.77
CA GLY A 175 -19.62 -6.56 4.41
C GLY A 175 -18.76 -5.32 4.19
N SER A 176 -18.10 -4.80 5.24
CA SER A 176 -17.19 -3.66 5.14
C SER A 176 -16.08 -3.93 4.13
N PRO A 177 -15.83 -3.04 3.14
CA PRO A 177 -14.90 -3.34 2.06
C PRO A 177 -13.44 -3.15 2.49
N ILE A 178 -12.52 -3.89 1.86
CA ILE A 178 -11.09 -3.58 1.86
C ILE A 178 -10.87 -2.33 0.99
N TYR A 179 -10.98 -1.16 1.61
CA TYR A 179 -10.85 0.13 0.91
C TYR A 179 -9.38 0.52 0.67
N ASP A 180 -8.73 -0.16 -0.27
CA ASP A 180 -7.37 0.14 -0.74
C ASP A 180 -7.33 1.16 -1.90
N SER A 181 -6.12 1.48 -2.38
CA SER A 181 -5.93 2.44 -3.49
C SER A 181 -6.62 2.06 -4.80
N ARG A 182 -6.83 0.77 -5.08
CA ARG A 182 -7.50 0.31 -6.30
C ARG A 182 -9.01 0.51 -6.17
N VAL A 183 -9.59 0.06 -5.06
CA VAL A 183 -11.03 0.25 -4.79
C VAL A 183 -11.38 1.74 -4.79
N GLY A 184 -10.56 2.58 -4.14
CA GLY A 184 -10.70 4.03 -4.16
C GLY A 184 -10.60 4.63 -5.56
N ALA A 185 -9.63 4.20 -6.37
CA ALA A 185 -9.47 4.65 -7.75
C ALA A 185 -10.69 4.32 -8.62
N ALA A 186 -11.19 3.08 -8.55
CA ALA A 186 -12.35 2.65 -9.32
C ALA A 186 -13.60 3.48 -8.99
N LEU A 187 -13.87 3.70 -7.70
CA LEU A 187 -14.98 4.55 -7.26
C LEU A 187 -14.81 6.01 -7.66
N ALA A 188 -13.58 6.54 -7.61
CA ALA A 188 -13.29 7.90 -8.06
C ALA A 188 -13.59 8.06 -9.57
N LEU A 189 -13.20 7.10 -10.41
CA LEU A 189 -13.51 7.16 -11.83
C LEU A 189 -15.00 6.97 -12.13
N LEU A 190 -15.68 6.04 -11.45
CA LEU A 190 -17.12 5.87 -11.57
C LEU A 190 -17.88 7.15 -11.21
N HIS A 191 -17.41 7.87 -10.18
CA HIS A 191 -17.99 9.17 -9.83
C HIS A 191 -17.75 10.23 -10.90
N GLU A 192 -16.58 10.30 -11.51
CA GLU A 192 -16.34 11.24 -12.61
C GLU A 192 -17.16 10.89 -13.86
N MET A 193 -17.36 9.60 -14.16
CA MET A 193 -18.30 9.16 -15.19
C MET A 193 -19.73 9.61 -14.90
N PHE A 194 -20.20 9.42 -13.66
CA PHE A 194 -21.51 9.90 -13.22
C PHE A 194 -21.66 11.40 -13.43
N ARG A 195 -20.65 12.20 -13.06
CA ARG A 195 -20.69 13.67 -13.22
C ARG A 195 -20.79 14.09 -14.67
N HIS A 196 -20.03 13.45 -15.55
CA HIS A 196 -20.09 13.74 -16.99
C HIS A 196 -21.42 13.31 -17.61
N GLU A 197 -21.92 12.11 -17.29
CA GLU A 197 -23.17 11.59 -17.86
C GLU A 197 -24.42 12.32 -17.32
N THR A 198 -24.33 13.03 -16.20
CA THR A 198 -25.44 13.78 -15.59
C THR A 198 -25.29 15.29 -15.68
N GLU A 199 -24.32 15.80 -16.44
CA GLU A 199 -24.05 17.24 -16.64
C GLU A 199 -23.76 18.02 -15.34
N HIS A 200 -23.29 17.36 -14.28
CA HIS A 200 -22.90 17.97 -12.99
C HIS A 200 -21.42 18.44 -12.99
N GLU A 201 -20.98 19.04 -14.10
CA GLU A 201 -19.64 19.61 -14.21
C GLU A 201 -19.49 20.82 -13.26
N GLY A 202 -18.40 20.88 -12.49
CA GLY A 202 -18.11 21.99 -11.57
C GLY A 202 -18.65 21.89 -10.12
N VAL A 203 -19.49 20.90 -9.79
CA VAL A 203 -19.86 20.62 -8.38
C VAL A 203 -18.64 20.06 -7.63
N LYS A 204 -18.35 20.60 -6.44
CA LYS A 204 -17.22 20.12 -5.60
C LYS A 204 -17.44 18.66 -5.22
N HIS A 205 -16.36 17.88 -5.14
CA HIS A 205 -16.38 16.44 -4.85
C HIS A 205 -17.17 16.02 -3.57
N GLY A 206 -17.51 16.94 -2.68
CA GLY A 206 -18.51 16.72 -1.62
C GLY A 206 -18.35 15.39 -0.87
N PRO A 207 -19.44 14.66 -0.62
CA PRO A 207 -19.40 13.34 0.02
C PRO A 207 -18.88 12.19 -0.88
N LEU A 208 -18.54 12.47 -2.15
CA LEU A 208 -18.11 11.50 -3.17
C LEU A 208 -16.65 11.70 -3.63
N ALA A 209 -15.84 12.36 -2.79
CA ALA A 209 -14.41 12.61 -2.99
C ALA A 209 -13.53 11.38 -2.71
N PHE A 210 -13.84 10.23 -3.31
CA PHE A 210 -13.17 8.94 -3.07
C PHE A 210 -11.64 9.06 -3.18
N PRO A 211 -10.89 8.92 -2.07
CA PRO A 211 -9.45 9.04 -2.13
C PRO A 211 -8.82 7.80 -2.76
N SER A 212 -7.71 7.99 -3.47
CA SER A 212 -6.92 6.91 -4.05
C SER A 212 -5.44 7.07 -3.70
N GLY A 213 -4.65 6.06 -4.08
CA GLY A 213 -3.19 6.08 -3.93
C GLY A 213 -2.51 6.12 -5.29
N ARG A 214 -1.21 6.42 -5.28
CA ARG A 214 -0.42 6.36 -6.51
C ARG A 214 -0.31 4.92 -7.01
N ALA A 215 -0.28 4.76 -8.33
CA ALA A 215 -0.07 3.46 -8.94
C ALA A 215 1.43 3.11 -9.03
N ARG A 216 1.71 1.80 -9.19
CA ARG A 216 3.04 1.33 -9.56
C ARG A 216 3.24 1.44 -11.08
N GLY A 217 4.44 1.82 -11.50
CA GLY A 217 4.83 1.78 -12.90
C GLY A 217 3.99 2.69 -13.81
N GLN A 218 3.46 2.10 -14.88
CA GLN A 218 2.68 2.80 -15.90
C GLN A 218 1.15 2.66 -15.67
N GLN A 219 0.74 2.08 -14.55
CA GLN A 219 -0.67 1.99 -14.18
C GLN A 219 -1.24 3.39 -13.89
N ILE A 220 -2.55 3.56 -14.09
CA ILE A 220 -3.25 4.80 -13.77
C ILE A 220 -4.26 4.52 -12.64
N ARG A 221 -4.15 5.26 -11.53
CA ARG A 221 -5.04 5.15 -10.35
C ARG A 221 -5.61 6.50 -9.88
N ASP A 222 -5.38 7.56 -10.64
CA ASP A 222 -5.96 8.89 -10.43
C ASP A 222 -6.71 9.27 -11.70
N PRO A 223 -8.03 9.56 -11.65
CA PRO A 223 -8.76 10.08 -12.80
C PRO A 223 -8.12 11.35 -13.39
N GLY A 224 -7.40 12.13 -12.59
CA GLY A 224 -6.63 13.29 -13.06
C GLY A 224 -5.58 12.97 -14.11
N ASP A 225 -4.99 11.78 -14.07
CA ASP A 225 -4.02 11.31 -15.08
C ASP A 225 -4.71 10.92 -16.41
N LEU A 226 -6.04 10.80 -16.41
CA LEU A 226 -6.88 10.62 -17.61
C LEU A 226 -7.48 11.95 -18.12
N GLY A 227 -7.14 13.08 -17.50
CA GLY A 227 -7.69 14.40 -17.85
C GLY A 227 -9.00 14.77 -17.15
N LEU A 228 -9.44 13.99 -16.15
CA LEU A 228 -10.62 14.27 -15.33
C LEU A 228 -10.23 15.04 -14.06
N ALA A 229 -11.18 15.27 -13.14
CA ALA A 229 -10.83 15.88 -11.85
C ALA A 229 -10.03 14.88 -10.98
N PRO A 230 -8.90 15.30 -10.37
CA PRO A 230 -8.04 14.38 -9.63
C PRO A 230 -8.66 13.93 -8.30
N ALA A 231 -8.44 12.67 -7.95
CA ALA A 231 -8.87 12.12 -6.67
C ALA A 231 -8.01 12.64 -5.51
N PRO A 232 -8.58 12.86 -4.30
CA PRO A 232 -7.78 13.07 -3.10
C PRO A 232 -6.77 11.93 -2.91
N GLN A 233 -5.53 12.24 -2.56
CA GLN A 233 -4.48 11.24 -2.43
C GLN A 233 -4.27 10.80 -0.97
N PHE A 234 -4.15 9.50 -0.73
CA PHE A 234 -3.76 8.94 0.57
C PHE A 234 -2.39 9.48 1.04
N TYR A 235 -2.14 9.38 2.35
CA TYR A 235 -0.91 9.83 3.02
C TYR A 235 -0.59 11.33 2.80
N LYS A 236 -1.60 12.11 2.46
CA LYS A 236 -1.55 13.58 2.42
C LYS A 236 -2.25 14.17 3.63
N PRO A 237 -1.86 15.39 4.06
CA PRO A 237 -2.47 16.03 5.23
C PRO A 237 -3.99 16.16 5.17
N HIS A 238 -4.57 16.25 3.98
CA HIS A 238 -6.02 16.38 3.79
C HIS A 238 -6.78 15.04 3.85
N VAL A 239 -6.08 13.90 3.92
CA VAL A 239 -6.67 12.57 4.18
C VAL A 239 -5.96 11.95 5.40
N PRO A 240 -6.27 12.44 6.62
CA PRO A 240 -5.73 11.84 7.84
C PRO A 240 -6.27 10.42 8.05
N ARG A 241 -5.62 9.66 8.94
CA ARG A 241 -5.92 8.24 9.22
C ARG A 241 -7.41 7.98 9.51
N TYR A 242 -8.01 8.76 10.40
CA TYR A 242 -9.44 8.62 10.73
C TYR A 242 -10.36 8.94 9.54
N GLU A 243 -9.93 9.79 8.60
CA GLU A 243 -10.73 10.10 7.42
C GLU A 243 -10.68 8.95 6.41
N TRP A 244 -9.56 8.24 6.30
CA TRP A 244 -9.49 6.98 5.54
C TRP A 244 -10.42 5.91 6.15
N ALA A 245 -10.47 5.79 7.48
CA ALA A 245 -11.42 4.91 8.15
C ALA A 245 -12.88 5.24 7.80
N ARG A 246 -13.23 6.54 7.80
CA ARG A 246 -14.55 7.00 7.37
C ARG A 246 -14.83 6.69 5.90
N TRP A 247 -13.83 6.77 5.02
CA TRP A 247 -14.00 6.41 3.61
C TRP A 247 -14.29 4.93 3.39
N GLN A 248 -13.67 4.04 4.17
CA GLN A 248 -14.05 2.62 4.15
C GLN A 248 -15.53 2.43 4.51
N LEU A 249 -16.00 3.11 5.56
CA LEU A 249 -17.40 3.02 5.99
C LEU A 249 -18.36 3.58 4.93
N ARG A 250 -18.06 4.77 4.37
CA ARG A 250 -18.85 5.39 3.28
C ARG A 250 -18.93 4.51 2.04
N ALA A 251 -17.81 3.94 1.62
CA ALA A 251 -17.76 3.03 0.48
C ALA A 251 -18.62 1.79 0.73
N GLY A 252 -18.54 1.20 1.92
CA GLY A 252 -19.38 0.08 2.32
C GLY A 252 -20.88 0.42 2.30
N TRP A 253 -21.27 1.60 2.80
CA TRP A 253 -22.65 2.05 2.72
C TRP A 253 -23.15 2.20 1.28
N ILE A 254 -22.34 2.74 0.36
CA ILE A 254 -22.71 2.86 -1.06
C ILE A 254 -22.86 1.48 -1.70
N ILE A 255 -21.87 0.59 -1.52
CA ILE A 255 -21.88 -0.76 -2.09
C ILE A 255 -23.14 -1.50 -1.63
N ARG A 256 -23.41 -1.50 -0.32
CA ARG A 256 -24.57 -2.16 0.26
C ARG A 256 -25.88 -1.58 -0.27
N GLU A 257 -25.98 -0.26 -0.39
CA GLU A 257 -27.19 0.39 -0.90
C GLU A 257 -27.46 0.01 -2.37
N VAL A 258 -26.43 -0.11 -3.20
CA VAL A 258 -26.57 -0.61 -4.59
C VAL A 258 -27.03 -2.07 -4.60
N LEU A 259 -26.43 -2.92 -3.77
CA LEU A 259 -26.78 -4.35 -3.68
C LEU A 259 -28.19 -4.58 -3.14
N GLN A 260 -28.70 -3.70 -2.29
CA GLN A 260 -30.09 -3.76 -1.81
C GLN A 260 -31.11 -3.38 -2.89
N ARG A 261 -30.69 -2.69 -3.96
CA ARG A 261 -31.53 -2.22 -5.06
C ARG A 261 -31.35 -3.01 -6.36
N THR A 262 -30.48 -4.03 -6.36
CA THR A 262 -30.11 -4.80 -7.55
C THR A 262 -29.95 -6.29 -7.23
N THR A 263 -29.91 -7.12 -8.27
CA THR A 263 -29.63 -8.56 -8.20
C THR A 263 -28.14 -8.88 -8.37
N LEU A 264 -27.27 -7.86 -8.36
CA LEU A 264 -25.83 -8.03 -8.58
C LEU A 264 -25.24 -8.96 -7.51
N PHE A 265 -24.46 -9.93 -7.96
CA PHE A 265 -23.73 -10.94 -7.19
C PHE A 265 -24.62 -11.91 -6.40
N GLU A 266 -25.89 -12.08 -6.76
CA GLU A 266 -26.79 -13.02 -6.06
C GLU A 266 -26.23 -14.46 -5.97
N SER A 267 -25.47 -14.91 -6.98
CA SER A 267 -24.81 -16.22 -6.97
C SER A 267 -23.83 -16.41 -5.82
N GLU A 268 -23.25 -15.32 -5.29
CA GLU A 268 -22.32 -15.36 -4.16
C GLU A 268 -23.03 -15.69 -2.84
N SER A 269 -24.36 -15.70 -2.85
CA SER A 269 -25.19 -15.94 -1.68
C SER A 269 -25.73 -17.37 -1.57
N ALA A 270 -25.44 -18.22 -2.55
CA ALA A 270 -26.06 -19.54 -2.69
C ALA A 270 -25.63 -20.58 -1.63
N ASP A 271 -24.50 -20.37 -0.94
CA ASP A 271 -23.92 -21.35 -0.02
C ASP A 271 -24.31 -21.11 1.45
N GLY A 272 -25.61 -21.12 1.78
CA GLY A 272 -26.18 -21.45 3.11
C GLY A 272 -25.63 -20.77 4.39
N ALA A 273 -24.73 -19.79 4.30
CA ALA A 273 -24.07 -19.16 5.42
C ALA A 273 -24.78 -17.87 5.84
N ILE A 274 -24.75 -17.60 7.14
CA ILE A 274 -25.07 -16.31 7.74
C ILE A 274 -24.24 -15.23 7.00
N GLY A 275 -24.92 -14.29 6.31
CA GLY A 275 -24.27 -13.14 5.66
C GLY A 275 -24.33 -13.06 4.12
N ASN A 276 -25.46 -13.40 3.49
CA ASN A 276 -25.74 -13.21 2.06
C ASN A 276 -25.24 -11.85 1.52
N MET A 277 -25.56 -10.75 2.23
CA MET A 277 -25.14 -9.41 1.82
C MET A 277 -23.63 -9.17 1.92
N ALA A 278 -22.96 -9.72 2.95
CA ALA A 278 -21.52 -9.51 3.14
C ALA A 278 -20.71 -10.16 2.01
N ALA A 279 -21.08 -11.38 1.59
CA ALA A 279 -20.46 -12.06 0.45
C ALA A 279 -20.61 -11.24 -0.84
N ARG A 280 -21.80 -10.70 -1.09
CA ARG A 280 -22.07 -9.79 -2.23
C ARG A 280 -21.23 -8.52 -2.17
N CYS A 281 -21.08 -7.91 -0.98
CA CYS A 281 -20.23 -6.74 -0.79
C CYS A 281 -18.76 -7.03 -1.15
N HIS A 282 -18.20 -8.16 -0.72
CA HIS A 282 -16.82 -8.52 -1.05
C HIS A 282 -16.63 -8.87 -2.53
N ALA A 283 -17.62 -9.47 -3.18
CA ALA A 283 -17.58 -9.70 -4.63
C ALA A 283 -17.61 -8.39 -5.44
N PHE A 284 -18.43 -7.44 -4.99
CA PHE A 284 -18.45 -6.08 -5.55
C PHE A 284 -17.08 -5.41 -5.37
N GLU A 285 -16.54 -5.44 -4.15
CA GLU A 285 -15.21 -4.91 -3.82
C GLU A 285 -14.10 -5.54 -4.68
N ALA A 286 -14.10 -6.87 -4.83
CA ALA A 286 -13.14 -7.59 -5.65
C ALA A 286 -13.21 -7.16 -7.13
N SER A 287 -14.41 -6.87 -7.64
CA SER A 287 -14.60 -6.34 -9.00
C SER A 287 -14.04 -4.92 -9.13
N LEU A 288 -14.29 -4.05 -8.12
CA LEU A 288 -13.69 -2.71 -8.07
C LEU A 288 -12.16 -2.76 -7.96
N PHE A 289 -11.61 -3.72 -7.22
CA PHE A 289 -10.19 -3.94 -7.08
C PHE A 289 -9.53 -4.27 -8.43
N MET A 290 -10.17 -5.12 -9.24
CA MET A 290 -9.70 -5.45 -10.58
C MET A 290 -9.77 -4.22 -11.49
N ILE A 291 -10.91 -3.53 -11.54
CA ILE A 291 -11.07 -2.28 -12.30
C ILE A 291 -10.00 -1.24 -11.90
N GLY A 292 -9.80 -1.08 -10.59
CA GLY A 292 -8.89 -0.10 -10.01
C GLY A 292 -7.41 -0.43 -10.14
N TYR A 293 -7.05 -1.62 -10.63
CA TYR A 293 -5.67 -1.96 -10.97
C TYR A 293 -5.11 -0.98 -12.00
N ASP A 294 -5.94 -0.65 -13.01
CA ASP A 294 -5.65 0.36 -14.02
C ASP A 294 -6.95 0.99 -14.53
N LEU A 295 -7.13 2.28 -14.29
CA LEU A 295 -8.32 3.03 -14.66
C LEU A 295 -8.62 3.09 -16.15
N ARG A 296 -7.65 2.77 -17.01
CA ARG A 296 -7.90 2.60 -18.46
C ARG A 296 -8.92 1.50 -18.73
N SER A 297 -9.15 0.60 -17.77
CA SER A 297 -10.15 -0.46 -17.86
C SER A 297 -11.58 0.05 -18.09
N LEU A 298 -11.90 1.30 -17.72
CA LEU A 298 -13.23 1.90 -17.92
C LEU A 298 -13.29 2.90 -19.10
N THR A 299 -12.22 3.01 -19.89
CA THR A 299 -12.12 4.05 -20.94
C THR A 299 -12.25 3.51 -22.39
N GLY A 300 -12.57 2.22 -22.57
CA GLY A 300 -12.56 1.55 -23.87
C GLY A 300 -13.68 2.01 -24.82
N GLY A 301 -13.30 2.65 -25.93
CA GLY A 301 -14.17 3.03 -27.05
C GLY A 301 -13.84 4.40 -27.70
N ALA A 302 -13.23 5.33 -26.96
CA ALA A 302 -12.86 6.66 -27.45
C ALA A 302 -11.33 6.82 -27.57
N GLU A 303 -10.70 6.05 -28.46
CA GLU A 303 -9.23 6.05 -28.64
C GLU A 303 -8.66 7.33 -29.29
N THR A 304 -9.44 8.33 -29.70
CA THR A 304 -8.92 9.43 -30.54
C THR A 304 -8.82 10.81 -29.90
N ALA A 305 -9.61 11.16 -28.88
CA ALA A 305 -9.59 12.50 -28.29
C ALA A 305 -9.01 12.53 -26.86
N ILE A 306 -9.51 11.67 -25.97
CA ILE A 306 -9.03 11.61 -24.57
C ILE A 306 -7.61 11.01 -24.51
N ALA A 307 -7.28 10.04 -25.37
CA ALA A 307 -5.95 9.46 -25.43
C ALA A 307 -4.86 10.46 -25.85
N ALA A 308 -5.16 11.42 -26.76
CA ALA A 308 -4.19 12.40 -27.21
C ALA A 308 -3.87 13.45 -26.11
N ASP A 309 -4.90 13.89 -25.38
CA ASP A 309 -4.74 14.80 -24.25
C ASP A 309 -4.26 14.09 -22.97
N ALA A 310 -4.64 12.84 -22.70
CA ALA A 310 -4.06 12.00 -21.65
C ALA A 310 -2.63 11.56 -21.97
N MET A 311 -2.23 11.40 -23.23
CA MET A 311 -0.82 11.20 -23.60
C MET A 311 0.00 12.49 -23.41
N ARG A 312 -0.60 13.68 -23.61
CA ARG A 312 0.03 14.99 -23.34
C ARG A 312 0.07 15.34 -21.85
N ALA A 313 -1.01 15.08 -21.12
CA ALA A 313 -1.13 15.24 -19.67
C ALA A 313 -0.28 14.19 -18.94
N GLY A 314 -0.29 12.94 -19.41
CA GLY A 314 0.62 11.86 -19.02
C GLY A 314 2.08 12.18 -19.32
N ARG A 315 2.41 12.89 -20.40
CA ARG A 315 3.76 13.48 -20.62
C ARG A 315 4.11 14.58 -19.61
N ARG A 316 3.14 15.32 -19.07
CA ARG A 316 3.35 16.28 -17.98
C ARG A 316 3.40 15.62 -16.58
N ALA A 317 2.62 14.55 -16.36
CA ALA A 317 2.59 13.74 -15.13
C ALA A 317 3.78 12.76 -15.02
N ARG A 318 4.35 12.34 -16.16
CA ARG A 318 5.60 11.55 -16.32
C ARG A 318 6.83 12.09 -15.56
N ARG A 319 6.75 13.27 -14.97
CA ARG A 319 7.81 13.87 -14.13
C ARG A 319 7.98 13.26 -12.73
N ARG A 320 7.30 12.18 -12.34
CA ARG A 320 7.19 11.79 -10.90
C ARG A 320 7.65 10.38 -10.51
N GLY A 321 8.62 9.81 -11.22
CA GLY A 321 9.29 8.53 -10.88
C GLY A 321 10.44 8.59 -9.87
N ASN A 322 10.54 9.61 -9.01
CA ASN A 322 11.71 9.85 -8.17
C ASN A 322 11.79 8.91 -6.94
N TRP A 323 12.64 7.88 -7.01
CA TRP A 323 12.98 6.96 -5.90
C TRP A 323 14.19 7.42 -5.11
N VAL A 324 14.44 8.73 -5.08
CA VAL A 324 15.61 9.31 -4.43
C VAL A 324 15.26 9.72 -2.99
N PRO A 325 16.01 9.25 -1.98
CA PRO A 325 15.86 9.66 -0.59
C PRO A 325 16.50 11.03 -0.37
N THR A 326 16.28 11.64 0.79
CA THR A 326 17.17 12.74 1.19
C THR A 326 18.54 12.18 1.54
N GLY A 327 19.62 12.88 1.19
CA GLY A 327 20.98 12.41 1.46
C GLY A 327 21.26 12.30 2.97
N HIS A 328 21.78 11.15 3.39
CA HIS A 328 22.19 10.86 4.76
C HIS A 328 23.21 9.72 4.77
N SER A 329 23.98 9.61 5.87
CA SER A 329 24.78 8.43 6.19
C SER A 329 23.94 7.50 7.05
N PHE A 330 23.55 6.34 6.53
CA PHE A 330 22.67 5.40 7.20
C PHE A 330 23.33 4.78 8.43
N SER A 331 24.59 4.39 8.31
CA SER A 331 25.38 3.87 9.44
C SER A 331 25.50 4.90 10.57
N SER A 332 25.77 6.16 10.24
CA SER A 332 25.83 7.25 11.24
C SER A 332 24.48 7.53 11.89
N VAL A 333 23.38 7.40 11.15
CA VAL A 333 22.02 7.53 11.69
C VAL A 333 21.74 6.46 12.74
N LEU A 334 22.05 5.20 12.44
CA LEU A 334 21.81 4.08 13.36
C LEU A 334 22.68 4.18 14.61
N ALA A 335 23.98 4.49 14.44
CA ALA A 335 24.89 4.66 15.57
C ALA A 335 24.42 5.76 16.53
N ALA A 336 24.10 6.95 16.01
CA ALA A 336 23.63 8.07 16.81
C ALA A 336 22.33 7.74 17.56
N TYR A 337 21.37 7.11 16.88
CA TYR A 337 20.08 6.80 17.51
C TYR A 337 20.16 5.67 18.53
N LEU A 338 20.98 4.65 18.28
CA LEU A 338 21.21 3.59 19.26
C LEU A 338 21.87 4.16 20.52
N GLU A 339 22.92 4.98 20.38
CA GLU A 339 23.58 5.64 21.51
C GLU A 339 22.60 6.48 22.32
N TYR A 340 21.77 7.26 21.63
CA TYR A 340 20.69 8.03 22.27
C TYR A 340 19.70 7.13 23.02
N ARG A 341 19.25 6.03 22.42
CA ARG A 341 18.30 5.11 23.06
C ARG A 341 18.89 4.37 24.26
N GLN A 342 20.19 4.12 24.27
CA GLN A 342 20.91 3.52 25.39
C GLN A 342 21.02 4.44 26.61
N THR A 343 20.80 5.75 26.47
CA THR A 343 20.70 6.67 27.62
C THR A 343 19.33 6.63 28.32
N SER A 344 18.43 5.73 27.90
CA SER A 344 17.06 5.61 28.42
C SER A 344 16.30 6.95 28.48
N PRO A 345 16.18 7.68 27.37
CA PRO A 345 15.56 9.00 27.37
C PRO A 345 14.05 8.91 27.59
N ALA A 346 13.47 9.94 28.21
CA ALA A 346 12.03 10.02 28.47
C ALA A 346 11.21 10.21 27.18
N ASP A 347 11.68 11.06 26.26
CA ASP A 347 11.17 11.14 24.89
C ASP A 347 12.09 10.28 24.03
N ILE A 348 11.58 9.32 23.26
CA ILE A 348 12.38 8.51 22.32
C ILE A 348 12.26 9.02 20.87
N GLY A 349 11.43 10.04 20.67
CA GLY A 349 11.04 10.57 19.37
C GLY A 349 11.97 11.63 18.83
N ARG A 350 11.47 12.31 17.78
CA ARG A 350 12.24 13.29 17.00
C ARG A 350 12.74 14.47 17.84
N ASN A 351 11.94 14.96 18.79
CA ASN A 351 12.28 16.14 19.57
C ASN A 351 13.38 15.85 20.58
N GLY A 352 13.22 14.78 21.36
CA GLY A 352 14.25 14.31 22.27
C GLY A 352 15.58 14.01 21.56
N LEU A 353 15.56 13.33 20.41
CA LEU A 353 16.78 13.06 19.64
C LEU A 353 17.45 14.36 19.19
N ARG A 354 16.68 15.36 18.75
CA ARG A 354 17.22 16.67 18.37
C ARG A 354 17.90 17.36 19.54
N GLN A 355 17.27 17.36 20.72
CA GLN A 355 17.83 17.96 21.93
C GLN A 355 19.13 17.25 22.36
N TRP A 356 19.14 15.92 22.30
CA TRP A 356 20.33 15.13 22.62
C TRP A 356 21.50 15.43 21.67
N LEU A 357 21.25 15.53 20.36
CA LEU A 357 22.26 15.89 19.35
C LEU A 357 22.84 17.31 19.54
N GLN A 358 22.15 18.19 20.26
CA GLN A 358 22.60 19.56 20.56
C GLN A 358 23.47 19.66 21.82
N GLN A 359 23.65 18.57 22.56
CA GLN A 359 24.59 18.54 23.67
C GLN A 359 26.03 18.70 23.14
N PRO A 360 26.94 19.37 23.88
CA PRO A 360 28.28 19.71 23.38
C PRO A 360 29.06 18.50 22.82
N ALA A 361 29.10 17.38 23.58
CA ALA A 361 29.79 16.17 23.17
C ALA A 361 29.24 15.54 21.88
N GLN A 362 27.92 15.62 21.69
CA GLN A 362 27.24 15.01 20.54
C GLN A 362 27.21 15.92 19.32
N THR A 363 27.19 17.23 19.53
CA THR A 363 27.21 18.24 18.46
C THR A 363 28.46 18.11 17.62
N GLU A 364 29.61 17.90 18.26
CA GLU A 364 30.88 17.70 17.56
C GLU A 364 30.90 16.34 16.85
N ARG A 365 30.57 15.26 17.55
CA ARG A 365 30.62 13.89 17.03
C ARG A 365 29.66 13.64 15.86
N TYR A 366 28.45 14.20 15.93
CA TYR A 366 27.39 14.02 14.94
C TYR A 366 27.06 15.32 14.18
N ALA A 367 28.07 16.17 13.95
CA ALA A 367 27.91 17.50 13.33
C ALA A 367 27.12 17.48 12.00
N ALA A 368 27.38 16.49 11.14
CA ALA A 368 26.67 16.34 9.86
C ALA A 368 25.19 15.99 10.04
N PHE A 369 24.87 15.12 11.01
CA PHE A 369 23.49 14.81 11.38
C PHE A 369 22.83 16.10 11.89
N ASN A 370 23.42 16.76 12.88
CA ASN A 370 22.83 17.96 13.50
C ASN A 370 22.56 19.05 12.44
N LYS A 371 23.54 19.33 11.56
CA LYS A 371 23.41 20.32 10.47
C LYS A 371 22.30 19.98 9.47
N SER A 372 22.07 18.69 9.18
CA SER A 372 21.10 18.21 8.19
C SER A 372 20.02 17.31 8.81
N PHE A 373 19.56 17.66 10.01
CA PHE A 373 18.73 16.80 10.85
C PHE A 373 17.51 16.21 10.13
N SER A 374 16.78 17.05 9.38
CA SER A 374 15.59 16.58 8.66
C SER A 374 15.90 15.52 7.60
N SER A 375 17.06 15.59 6.95
CA SER A 375 17.50 14.61 5.95
C SER A 375 17.95 13.31 6.60
N TYR A 376 18.65 13.40 7.74
CA TYR A 376 19.09 12.24 8.52
C TYR A 376 17.93 11.55 9.24
N CYS A 377 16.82 12.24 9.47
CA CYS A 377 15.59 11.63 9.97
C CYS A 377 14.78 10.88 8.89
N TYR A 378 15.24 10.78 7.65
CA TYR A 378 14.50 10.08 6.59
C TYR A 378 14.29 8.59 6.88
N PRO A 379 15.30 7.81 7.32
CA PRO A 379 15.13 6.39 7.71
C PRO A 379 14.12 6.15 8.83
N PHE A 380 13.89 7.14 9.68
CA PHE A 380 13.00 7.01 10.84
C PHE A 380 11.52 7.03 10.47
N ARG A 381 11.20 7.43 9.24
CA ARG A 381 9.82 7.52 8.80
C ARG A 381 9.20 6.13 8.75
N GLU A 382 7.91 6.10 9.02
CA GLU A 382 7.09 4.90 8.99
C GLU A 382 7.17 4.13 7.66
N PRO A 383 7.16 4.77 6.47
CA PRO A 383 7.33 4.07 5.19
C PRO A 383 8.76 3.56 4.91
N GLU A 384 9.73 3.83 5.79
CA GLU A 384 11.13 3.41 5.63
C GLU A 384 11.47 2.29 6.62
N PHE A 385 12.18 2.59 7.72
CA PHE A 385 12.55 1.61 8.75
C PHE A 385 11.79 1.78 10.07
N ASN A 386 11.00 2.85 10.19
CA ASN A 386 10.22 3.23 11.38
C ASN A 386 11.01 3.15 12.69
N LEU A 387 12.22 3.73 12.70
CA LEU A 387 13.17 3.52 13.81
C LEU A 387 12.65 4.00 15.17
N PHE A 388 11.78 5.02 15.21
CA PHE A 388 11.25 5.52 16.49
C PHE A 388 10.40 4.50 17.25
N ASP A 389 9.72 3.60 16.54
CA ASP A 389 8.81 2.63 17.14
C ASP A 389 9.49 1.28 17.46
N ARG A 390 10.79 1.16 17.20
CA ARG A 390 11.55 -0.07 17.45
C ARG A 390 11.90 -0.21 18.93
N SER A 391 11.82 -1.43 19.43
CA SER A 391 12.40 -1.79 20.72
C SER A 391 13.92 -1.63 20.71
N LEU A 392 14.54 -1.48 21.88
CA LEU A 392 16.00 -1.35 21.96
C LEU A 392 16.71 -2.58 21.36
N LYS A 393 16.20 -3.79 21.64
CA LYS A 393 16.73 -5.04 21.08
C LYS A 393 16.65 -5.09 19.55
N GLU A 394 15.56 -4.63 18.97
CA GLU A 394 15.45 -4.51 17.50
C GLU A 394 16.44 -3.49 16.96
N LEU A 395 16.59 -2.33 17.61
CA LEU A 395 17.56 -1.31 17.19
C LEU A 395 18.99 -1.82 17.25
N GLU A 396 19.35 -2.58 18.28
CA GLU A 396 20.65 -3.23 18.39
C GLU A 396 20.89 -4.19 17.22
N SER A 397 19.91 -5.04 16.90
CA SER A 397 19.97 -5.95 15.75
C SER A 397 20.12 -5.18 14.43
N ILE A 398 19.29 -4.16 14.21
CA ILE A 398 19.31 -3.32 13.01
C ILE A 398 20.65 -2.58 12.88
N SER A 399 21.17 -2.04 13.98
CA SER A 399 22.45 -1.31 14.04
C SER A 399 23.65 -2.22 13.83
N HIS A 400 23.59 -3.47 14.28
CA HIS A 400 24.62 -4.47 13.99
C HIS A 400 24.69 -4.82 12.49
N GLY A 401 23.55 -4.71 11.78
CA GLY A 401 23.48 -4.92 10.35
C GLY A 401 23.50 -6.40 9.95
N GLY A 402 23.98 -6.67 8.73
CA GLY A 402 23.95 -8.01 8.13
C GLY A 402 22.53 -8.56 7.90
N GLN A 403 22.44 -9.87 7.68
CA GLN A 403 21.18 -10.55 7.35
C GLN A 403 20.16 -10.47 8.50
N SER A 404 20.58 -10.73 9.74
CA SER A 404 19.69 -10.67 10.91
C SER A 404 19.18 -9.24 11.15
N GLY A 405 20.06 -8.24 11.03
CA GLY A 405 19.69 -6.83 11.14
C GLY A 405 18.74 -6.41 10.04
N LEU A 406 18.92 -6.89 8.80
CA LEU A 406 18.00 -6.62 7.71
C LEU A 406 16.63 -7.24 7.98
N ILE A 407 16.57 -8.51 8.39
CA ILE A 407 15.30 -9.19 8.71
C ILE A 407 14.57 -8.42 9.82
N ALA A 408 15.26 -7.96 10.86
CA ALA A 408 14.68 -7.13 11.91
C ALA A 408 14.16 -5.78 11.36
N ALA A 409 14.97 -5.09 10.54
CA ALA A 409 14.58 -3.86 9.85
C ALA A 409 13.39 -4.08 8.91
N ASN A 410 13.24 -5.30 8.40
CA ASN A 410 12.23 -5.75 7.47
C ASN A 410 11.02 -6.41 8.14
N TYR A 411 10.86 -6.24 9.46
CA TYR A 411 9.72 -6.76 10.24
C TYR A 411 9.60 -8.29 10.28
N GLY A 412 10.73 -8.98 10.16
CA GLY A 412 10.80 -10.44 10.13
C GLY A 412 10.76 -11.03 8.71
N GLU A 413 10.50 -10.20 7.69
CA GLU A 413 10.41 -10.68 6.32
C GLU A 413 11.81 -10.99 5.74
N PRO A 414 12.05 -12.23 5.27
CA PRO A 414 13.35 -12.63 4.74
C PRO A 414 13.60 -12.13 3.31
N GLN A 415 12.60 -11.51 2.68
CA GLN A 415 12.67 -11.04 1.31
C GLN A 415 12.10 -9.62 1.19
N PHE A 416 12.48 -8.95 0.10
CA PHE A 416 11.92 -7.67 -0.28
C PHE A 416 10.48 -7.83 -0.76
N ILE A 417 9.56 -7.19 -0.07
CA ILE A 417 8.15 -7.10 -0.47
C ILE A 417 7.93 -5.69 -1.00
N ALA A 418 7.80 -5.56 -2.32
CA ALA A 418 7.44 -4.30 -2.95
C ALA A 418 6.04 -3.84 -2.46
N GLY A 419 5.95 -2.61 -1.96
CA GLY A 419 4.70 -1.94 -1.60
C GLY A 419 4.07 -1.18 -2.78
N ASP A 420 2.74 -0.96 -2.73
CA ASP A 420 1.97 -0.28 -3.80
C ASP A 420 2.36 1.18 -3.98
N GLU A 421 2.99 1.74 -2.97
CA GLU A 421 3.34 3.14 -2.89
C GLU A 421 4.85 3.35 -2.79
N ARG A 422 5.26 4.61 -2.63
CA ARG A 422 6.66 4.99 -2.49
C ARG A 422 7.15 4.73 -1.06
N GLU A 423 7.40 3.46 -0.77
CA GLU A 423 7.90 2.95 0.52
C GLU A 423 9.24 2.24 0.35
N GLN A 424 9.94 2.01 1.46
CA GLN A 424 11.23 1.33 1.54
C GLN A 424 12.26 1.89 0.56
N VAL A 425 12.26 3.19 0.34
CA VAL A 425 13.09 3.84 -0.67
C VAL A 425 14.56 3.58 -0.40
N CYS A 426 14.99 3.53 0.86
CA CYS A 426 16.36 3.16 1.20
C CYS A 426 16.74 1.75 0.72
N LEU A 427 15.85 0.75 0.85
CA LEU A 427 16.09 -0.60 0.34
C LEU A 427 15.99 -0.64 -1.19
N VAL A 428 15.06 0.10 -1.80
CA VAL A 428 15.00 0.25 -3.26
C VAL A 428 16.29 0.84 -3.81
N CYS A 429 16.87 1.84 -3.13
CA CYS A 429 18.17 2.41 -3.50
C CYS A 429 19.28 1.37 -3.41
N ALA A 430 19.27 0.50 -2.39
CA ALA A 430 20.26 -0.57 -2.26
C ALA A 430 20.18 -1.58 -3.41
N GLY A 431 18.96 -1.99 -3.78
CA GLY A 431 18.71 -2.85 -4.94
C GLY A 431 19.19 -2.20 -6.25
N LEU A 432 18.76 -0.96 -6.52
CA LEU A 432 19.18 -0.21 -7.71
C LEU A 432 20.69 0.00 -7.77
N ALA A 433 21.34 0.30 -6.64
CA ALA A 433 22.78 0.47 -6.57
C ALA A 433 23.54 -0.83 -6.88
N GLY A 434 23.06 -1.97 -6.38
CA GLY A 434 23.62 -3.28 -6.68
C GLY A 434 23.53 -3.64 -8.15
N TYR A 435 22.33 -3.55 -8.75
CA TYR A 435 22.15 -3.83 -10.18
C TYR A 435 22.92 -2.84 -11.07
N CYS A 436 23.00 -1.55 -10.68
CA CYS A 436 23.86 -0.60 -11.39
C CYS A 436 25.36 -0.96 -11.32
N GLY A 437 25.78 -1.67 -10.26
CA GLY A 437 27.16 -2.15 -10.11
C GLY A 437 27.50 -3.34 -11.00
N LEU A 438 26.49 -4.07 -11.50
CA LEU A 438 26.64 -5.19 -12.44
C LEU A 438 26.68 -4.75 -13.91
N LEU A 439 26.31 -3.51 -14.20
CA LEU A 439 26.20 -3.03 -15.57
C LEU A 439 27.56 -2.93 -16.26
N GLU A 440 27.81 -3.86 -17.18
CA GLU A 440 28.89 -3.77 -18.17
C GLU A 440 28.44 -2.89 -19.36
N SER A 441 28.13 -1.62 -19.09
CA SER A 441 27.66 -0.66 -20.10
C SER A 441 28.60 0.55 -20.21
N SER A 442 28.68 1.14 -21.40
CA SER A 442 29.34 2.43 -21.60
C SER A 442 28.57 3.59 -20.95
N GLU A 443 27.27 3.41 -20.67
CA GLU A 443 26.45 4.39 -19.97
C GLU A 443 26.72 4.36 -18.46
N THR A 444 27.12 5.50 -17.89
CA THR A 444 27.28 5.61 -16.42
C THR A 444 25.96 5.36 -15.69
N ALA A 445 26.01 4.70 -14.53
CA ALA A 445 24.83 4.44 -13.69
C ALA A 445 23.97 5.69 -13.42
N ASN A 446 24.59 6.86 -13.18
CA ASN A 446 23.88 8.13 -12.98
C ASN A 446 23.02 8.51 -14.19
N ARG A 447 23.59 8.41 -15.39
CA ARG A 447 22.90 8.74 -16.64
C ARG A 447 21.74 7.78 -16.89
N ARG A 448 21.97 6.48 -16.65
CA ARG A 448 20.93 5.45 -16.78
C ARG A 448 19.77 5.68 -15.81
N LEU A 449 20.04 5.94 -14.54
CA LEU A 449 19.00 6.21 -13.54
C LEU A 449 18.16 7.45 -13.90
N VAL A 450 18.76 8.47 -14.50
CA VAL A 450 18.03 9.65 -14.99
C VAL A 450 17.21 9.31 -16.23
N ARG A 451 17.81 8.61 -17.21
CA ARG A 451 17.15 8.19 -18.45
C ARG A 451 15.95 7.28 -18.19
N LYS A 452 16.07 6.37 -17.24
CA LYS A 452 15.01 5.46 -16.78
C LYS A 452 14.05 6.10 -15.78
N GLU A 453 14.21 7.40 -15.52
CA GLU A 453 13.37 8.23 -14.66
C GLU A 453 13.29 7.73 -13.20
N LEU A 454 14.28 6.98 -12.74
CA LEU A 454 14.43 6.54 -11.34
C LEU A 454 14.99 7.66 -10.46
N ALA A 455 15.69 8.62 -11.07
CA ALA A 455 16.16 9.87 -10.47
C ALA A 455 15.88 11.07 -11.38
N GLY A 456 15.54 12.22 -10.80
CA GLY A 456 15.21 13.42 -11.59
C GLY A 456 16.41 14.17 -12.17
N THR A 457 17.61 14.02 -11.58
CA THR A 457 18.83 14.70 -12.00
C THR A 457 20.05 13.83 -11.72
N ALA A 458 21.20 14.13 -12.32
CA ALA A 458 22.47 13.43 -12.03
C ALA A 458 22.86 13.53 -10.54
N LYS A 459 22.60 14.68 -9.90
CA LYS A 459 22.84 14.86 -8.46
C LYS A 459 21.93 13.97 -7.63
N SER A 460 20.65 13.87 -8.01
CA SER A 460 19.69 12.98 -7.35
C SER A 460 20.05 11.50 -7.54
N ALA A 461 20.55 11.13 -8.72
CA ALA A 461 21.06 9.78 -8.99
C ALA A 461 22.28 9.46 -8.12
N ALA A 462 23.22 10.41 -7.98
CA ALA A 462 24.36 10.25 -7.09
C ALA A 462 23.93 10.06 -5.62
N THR A 463 22.92 10.80 -5.15
CA THR A 463 22.35 10.61 -3.81
C THR A 463 21.74 9.21 -3.65
N LEU A 464 20.98 8.74 -4.64
CA LEU A 464 20.39 7.39 -4.65
C LEU A 464 21.48 6.32 -4.54
N LEU A 465 22.52 6.39 -5.37
CA LEU A 465 23.62 5.45 -5.34
C LEU A 465 24.39 5.53 -4.02
N SER A 466 24.63 6.72 -3.48
CA SER A 466 25.34 6.90 -2.22
C SER A 466 24.59 6.25 -1.05
N VAL A 467 23.30 6.56 -0.90
CA VAL A 467 22.46 6.00 0.18
C VAL A 467 22.28 4.49 -0.04
N GLY A 468 22.00 4.07 -1.26
CA GLY A 468 21.82 2.66 -1.60
C GLY A 468 23.04 1.81 -1.30
N ARG A 469 24.24 2.30 -1.62
CA ARG A 469 25.50 1.61 -1.30
C ARG A 469 25.72 1.51 0.20
N ASP A 470 25.44 2.58 0.95
CA ASP A 470 25.62 2.59 2.39
C ASP A 470 24.67 1.60 3.09
N VAL A 471 23.38 1.65 2.75
CA VAL A 471 22.36 0.70 3.23
C VAL A 471 22.70 -0.73 2.82
N GLY A 472 23.10 -0.93 1.56
CA GLY A 472 23.43 -2.24 1.01
C GLY A 472 24.62 -2.89 1.72
N ARG A 473 25.69 -2.14 1.97
CA ARG A 473 26.86 -2.63 2.73
C ARG A 473 26.51 -2.90 4.18
N HIS A 474 25.77 -2.00 4.82
CA HIS A 474 25.34 -2.15 6.23
C HIS A 474 24.61 -3.48 6.46
N PHE A 475 23.73 -3.86 5.54
CA PHE A 475 22.96 -5.10 5.62
C PHE A 475 23.61 -6.31 4.93
N GLY A 476 24.84 -6.18 4.42
CA GLY A 476 25.54 -7.25 3.71
C GLY A 476 24.90 -7.66 2.37
N LEU A 477 24.04 -6.80 1.81
CA LEU A 477 23.51 -6.94 0.45
C LEU A 477 24.58 -6.57 -0.59
N LEU A 478 25.51 -5.68 -0.23
CA LEU A 478 26.63 -5.30 -1.08
C LEU A 478 27.95 -5.52 -0.35
N ASP A 479 28.99 -5.92 -1.07
CA ASP A 479 30.34 -6.05 -0.52
C ASP A 479 31.07 -4.70 -0.39
N SER A 480 32.33 -4.73 0.04
CA SER A 480 33.15 -3.52 0.18
C SER A 480 33.43 -2.78 -1.14
N LYS A 481 33.27 -3.47 -2.29
CA LYS A 481 33.39 -2.91 -3.64
C LYS A 481 32.05 -2.46 -4.23
N ASN A 482 30.96 -2.59 -3.47
CA ASN A 482 29.57 -2.33 -3.87
C ASN A 482 29.01 -3.33 -4.88
N LEU A 483 29.54 -4.54 -4.92
CA LEU A 483 29.01 -5.62 -5.75
C LEU A 483 27.95 -6.42 -4.97
N PRO A 484 26.87 -6.89 -5.63
CA PRO A 484 25.88 -7.78 -5.06
C PRO A 484 26.47 -9.04 -4.43
N THR A 485 26.00 -9.40 -3.24
CA THR A 485 26.32 -10.67 -2.56
C THR A 485 25.28 -11.75 -2.87
N ASP A 486 25.50 -13.02 -2.47
CA ASP A 486 24.46 -14.05 -2.55
C ASP A 486 23.18 -13.66 -1.80
N TRP A 487 23.35 -12.94 -0.69
CA TRP A 487 22.24 -12.42 0.10
C TRP A 487 21.42 -11.37 -0.67
N PHE A 488 22.06 -10.55 -1.51
CA PHE A 488 21.36 -9.61 -2.39
C PHE A 488 20.30 -10.29 -3.24
N TYR A 489 20.69 -11.34 -3.97
CA TYR A 489 19.81 -12.04 -4.89
C TYR A 489 18.68 -12.75 -4.16
N ARG A 490 18.98 -13.36 -3.01
CA ARG A 490 17.96 -14.02 -2.17
C ARG A 490 16.96 -13.02 -1.58
N PHE A 491 17.44 -11.86 -1.11
CA PHE A 491 16.59 -10.86 -0.50
C PHE A 491 15.71 -10.18 -1.54
N PHE A 492 16.28 -9.68 -2.65
CA PHE A 492 15.50 -8.94 -3.65
C PHE A 492 14.65 -9.85 -4.53
N ALA A 493 15.19 -10.99 -4.97
CA ALA A 493 14.53 -12.03 -5.77
C ALA A 493 13.51 -11.46 -6.79
N ASP A 494 12.36 -12.12 -6.94
CA ASP A 494 11.24 -11.68 -7.79
C ASP A 494 10.50 -10.47 -7.18
N GLY A 495 10.77 -10.17 -5.91
CA GLY A 495 10.22 -8.99 -5.23
C GLY A 495 10.64 -7.67 -5.86
N PHE A 496 11.74 -7.66 -6.63
CA PHE A 496 12.36 -6.46 -7.19
C PHE A 496 12.20 -6.30 -8.71
N ASP A 497 11.47 -7.20 -9.38
CA ASP A 497 11.33 -7.26 -10.84
C ASP A 497 10.97 -5.92 -11.46
N TYR A 498 9.97 -5.22 -10.91
CA TYR A 498 9.55 -3.91 -11.41
C TYR A 498 10.71 -2.90 -11.56
N PHE A 499 11.60 -2.83 -10.57
CA PHE A 499 12.72 -1.90 -10.59
C PHE A 499 13.83 -2.36 -11.54
N ARG A 500 14.05 -3.68 -11.59
CA ARG A 500 15.04 -4.34 -12.42
C ARG A 500 14.69 -4.19 -13.91
N ASP A 501 13.46 -4.54 -14.29
CA ASP A 501 12.93 -4.41 -15.64
C ASP A 501 12.95 -2.94 -16.10
N ARG A 502 12.58 -2.02 -15.20
CA ARG A 502 12.63 -0.58 -15.49
C ARG A 502 14.06 -0.08 -15.70
N LEU A 503 15.02 -0.57 -14.92
CA LEU A 503 16.44 -0.25 -15.10
C LEU A 503 16.99 -0.83 -16.42
N GLY A 504 16.35 -1.87 -16.97
CA GLY A 504 16.75 -2.56 -18.18
C GLY A 504 17.85 -3.58 -17.90
N VAL A 505 17.67 -4.36 -16.84
CA VAL A 505 18.55 -5.48 -16.47
C VAL A 505 17.72 -6.74 -16.20
N ASP A 506 18.31 -7.92 -16.36
CA ASP A 506 17.68 -9.17 -15.93
C ASP A 506 18.09 -9.58 -14.51
N GLY A 507 17.57 -10.73 -14.04
CA GLY A 507 17.83 -11.27 -12.70
C GLY A 507 19.31 -11.57 -12.39
N ALA A 508 20.13 -11.80 -13.42
CA ALA A 508 21.57 -12.01 -13.30
C ALA A 508 22.38 -10.72 -13.47
N GLY A 509 21.71 -9.59 -13.76
CA GLY A 509 22.32 -8.29 -13.96
C GLY A 509 22.77 -8.01 -15.39
N TYR A 510 22.42 -8.87 -16.35
CA TYR A 510 22.74 -8.61 -17.75
C TYR A 510 21.91 -7.45 -18.29
N ASP A 511 22.56 -6.61 -19.09
CA ASP A 511 21.94 -5.44 -19.71
C ASP A 511 20.95 -5.87 -20.80
N THR A 512 19.66 -5.61 -20.58
CA THR A 512 18.58 -5.89 -21.54
C THR A 512 18.19 -4.66 -22.37
N ASP A 513 18.83 -3.50 -22.13
CA ASP A 513 18.64 -2.26 -22.88
C ASP A 513 19.98 -1.52 -23.12
N PRO A 514 20.91 -2.07 -23.92
CA PRO A 514 22.28 -1.57 -24.07
C PRO A 514 22.43 -0.26 -24.86
N ARG A 515 21.32 0.45 -25.08
CA ARG A 515 21.22 1.64 -25.97
C ARG A 515 22.04 2.84 -25.53
#